data_AF-A0A8E2E3P6-F1
#
_entry.id   AF-A0A8E2E3P6-F1
#
_cell.length_a   1.000
_cell.length_b   1.000
_cell.length_c   1.000
_cell.angle_alpha   90.00
_cell.angle_beta   90.00
_cell.angle_gamma   90.00
#
_symmetry.space_group_name_H-M   'P 1'
#
loop_
_entity.id
_entity.type
_entity.pdbx_description
1 polymer ?
#
loop_
_entity_poly.entity_id
_entity_poly.type
_entity_poly.pdbx_seq_one_letter_code
_entity_poly.pdbx_strand_id
1 'polypeptide(L)'
;MAPLMKEDTKRKADTVLDTGSPSKRPKPDPKRESETPSDGGAVQPVVKPVPFPEKPAVIEERNGEIEFRVVNNDGRRDSTIILTGLKCIFQKQLPKMPKDYIARLVYDRTHLSMAIVKKPLEVVGGITYRPFKGRQFAEIVFCAISSDQQVKGYGAHLMSHLKDYVKATSDVMHFLTYADNYAIGYFKKQGFTKEITLEKPRWMGYIKDYEGGTIMQCSMVPKIRYLESGRMLLKQKECVHAKIRAVSKSYNIHLPPTQWKNGVCKIDPLSIPAIKESGWSPDMDELARAPRHGPNYNQLLHLLNDMQNNSNAWPFQQPVNKDEVADYYDVIKEPMDLATMEEKHEKDLYPTPEDFIRDAKLIFDNCRRYNNETTPYAKAANRLEKFMWSKIKEVPEWTHLESELGGK
;
A
#
# COMPACT_ATOMS: atom_id res chain seq x y z
N MET A 1 45.72 43.37 6.20
CA MET A 1 45.56 44.65 6.91
C MET A 1 44.60 44.45 8.09
N ALA A 2 44.60 45.35 9.06
CA ALA A 2 43.85 45.30 10.32
C ALA A 2 43.60 46.75 10.81
N PRO A 3 43.00 47.05 11.99
CA PRO A 3 42.27 46.21 12.96
C PRO A 3 40.95 46.89 13.49
N LEU A 4 40.48 46.47 14.69
CA LEU A 4 39.61 47.19 15.67
C LEU A 4 38.07 47.14 15.41
N MET A 5 37.18 46.73 16.34
CA MET A 5 36.92 47.00 17.79
C MET A 5 35.98 48.22 18.03
N LYS A 6 35.13 48.31 19.09
CA LYS A 6 34.43 47.33 19.99
C LYS A 6 33.42 48.14 20.89
N GLU A 7 32.60 47.45 21.69
CA GLU A 7 32.01 47.87 22.99
C GLU A 7 30.98 49.05 23.09
N ASP A 8 29.70 48.67 23.30
CA ASP A 8 28.92 48.76 24.56
C ASP A 8 28.61 50.05 25.38
N THR A 9 27.43 49.99 26.03
CA THR A 9 26.96 50.68 27.28
C THR A 9 26.60 52.19 27.40
N LYS A 10 25.26 52.42 27.49
CA LYS A 10 24.48 53.07 28.60
C LYS A 10 24.54 54.58 28.96
N ARG A 11 23.31 55.12 29.17
CA ARG A 11 22.87 56.20 30.13
C ARG A 11 23.28 57.65 29.78
N LYS A 12 22.62 58.74 30.25
CA LYS A 12 21.46 59.04 31.15
C LYS A 12 20.37 59.87 30.36
N ALA A 13 19.09 59.99 30.71
CA ALA A 13 18.42 60.49 31.94
C ALA A 13 18.69 62.01 32.20
N ASP A 14 17.90 62.83 32.89
CA ASP A 14 16.77 62.72 33.87
C ASP A 14 15.80 63.93 33.62
N THR A 15 14.56 64.19 34.12
CA THR A 15 13.57 63.60 35.07
C THR A 15 12.16 64.29 34.89
N VAL A 16 11.13 63.89 35.68
CA VAL A 16 9.86 64.56 36.16
C VAL A 16 8.72 63.51 36.15
N LEU A 17 8.39 62.77 37.22
CA LEU A 17 7.85 63.11 38.57
C LEU A 17 6.37 63.58 38.57
N ASP A 18 5.43 63.11 39.40
CA ASP A 18 5.28 61.94 40.32
C ASP A 18 3.76 61.84 40.71
N THR A 19 3.12 61.02 41.58
CA THR A 19 3.46 60.03 42.65
C THR A 19 2.27 59.04 42.87
N GLY A 20 2.51 57.82 43.39
CA GLY A 20 1.66 57.26 44.49
C GLY A 20 0.72 56.06 44.23
N SER A 21 0.61 55.14 45.20
CA SER A 21 -0.22 53.90 45.20
C SER A 21 -0.66 53.57 46.67
N PRO A 22 -1.30 52.43 47.09
CA PRO A 22 -1.74 51.20 46.38
C PRO A 22 -3.08 50.53 46.84
N SER A 23 -3.37 49.31 46.34
CA SER A 23 -3.92 48.12 47.07
C SER A 23 -5.45 47.76 47.16
N LYS A 24 -5.77 46.57 46.58
CA LYS A 24 -6.77 45.52 46.97
C LYS A 24 -8.28 45.65 46.62
N ARG A 25 -8.95 44.47 46.56
CA ARG A 25 -10.34 44.20 46.09
C ARG A 25 -11.35 44.00 47.25
N PRO A 26 -12.66 44.18 46.97
CA PRO A 26 -13.77 43.41 47.56
C PRO A 26 -14.53 42.54 46.53
N LYS A 27 -15.64 41.90 46.96
CA LYS A 27 -16.53 40.96 46.22
C LYS A 27 -17.98 41.54 46.05
N PRO A 28 -18.89 40.90 45.28
CA PRO A 28 -20.13 41.52 44.79
C PRO A 28 -21.41 41.28 45.65
N ASP A 29 -22.55 41.76 45.11
CA ASP A 29 -23.99 41.50 45.41
C ASP A 29 -24.79 42.69 46.00
N PRO A 30 -26.14 42.77 45.82
CA PRO A 30 -26.96 42.36 44.66
C PRO A 30 -28.10 43.37 44.29
N LYS A 31 -28.99 42.97 43.34
CA LYS A 31 -30.29 43.59 42.91
C LYS A 31 -30.18 44.72 41.85
N ARG A 32 -30.75 44.59 40.63
CA ARG A 32 -32.19 44.67 40.15
C ARG A 32 -32.55 46.15 39.83
N GLU A 33 -33.19 46.56 38.72
CA GLU A 33 -34.08 45.92 37.71
C GLU A 33 -33.87 46.44 36.26
N SER A 34 -34.65 45.89 35.30
CA SER A 34 -34.98 46.38 33.93
C SER A 34 -33.82 46.72 32.97
N GLU A 35 -33.45 45.90 31.99
CA GLU A 35 -34.18 45.43 30.78
C GLU A 35 -33.87 46.24 29.51
N THR A 36 -33.30 45.56 28.52
CA THR A 36 -33.30 45.89 27.08
C THR A 36 -33.13 44.57 26.30
N PRO A 37 -33.60 44.46 25.05
CA PRO A 37 -34.00 43.17 24.48
C PRO A 37 -32.84 42.23 24.09
N SER A 38 -33.14 40.93 24.13
CA SER A 38 -32.27 39.86 23.67
C SER A 38 -32.10 39.85 22.15
N ASP A 39 -30.87 40.00 21.67
CA ASP A 39 -30.51 39.63 20.29
C ASP A 39 -30.18 38.12 20.20
N GLY A 40 -30.42 37.53 19.04
CA GLY A 40 -30.43 36.07 18.82
C GLY A 40 -29.03 35.47 18.80
N GLY A 41 -28.55 34.97 19.94
CA GLY A 41 -27.27 34.28 20.06
C GLY A 41 -27.17 33.04 19.17
N ALA A 42 -26.61 33.20 17.96
CA ALA A 42 -26.37 32.11 17.02
C ALA A 42 -25.41 31.06 17.60
N VAL A 43 -25.95 29.90 17.97
CA VAL A 43 -25.17 28.80 18.55
C VAL A 43 -24.15 28.28 17.52
N GLN A 44 -22.87 28.57 17.74
CA GLN A 44 -21.81 28.04 16.87
C GLN A 44 -21.82 26.51 16.94
N PRO A 45 -21.81 25.80 15.79
CA PRO A 45 -21.90 24.34 15.78
C PRO A 45 -20.66 23.73 16.42
N VAL A 46 -20.86 22.96 17.50
CA VAL A 46 -19.76 22.33 18.26
C VAL A 46 -19.06 21.29 17.38
N VAL A 47 -17.88 21.67 16.85
CA VAL A 47 -17.05 20.82 16.00
C VAL A 47 -16.49 19.67 16.82
N LYS A 48 -17.16 18.50 16.78
CA LYS A 48 -16.65 17.27 17.41
C LYS A 48 -15.38 16.82 16.67
N PRO A 49 -14.21 16.72 17.34
CA PRO A 49 -12.99 16.27 16.69
C PRO A 49 -13.11 14.79 16.31
N VAL A 50 -12.82 14.47 15.05
CA VAL A 50 -12.86 13.09 14.56
C VAL A 50 -11.54 12.40 14.92
N PRO A 51 -11.56 11.27 15.65
CA PRO A 51 -10.33 10.60 16.08
C PRO A 51 -9.58 10.01 14.88
N PHE A 52 -8.26 10.19 14.86
CA PHE A 52 -7.37 9.60 13.87
C PHE A 52 -6.38 8.66 14.61
N PRO A 53 -6.51 7.32 14.47
CA PRO A 53 -5.58 6.39 15.10
C PRO A 53 -4.22 6.43 14.38
N GLU A 54 -3.18 6.82 15.10
CA GLU A 54 -1.81 6.88 14.58
C GLU A 54 -1.10 5.53 14.71
N LYS A 55 -0.22 5.23 13.76
CA LYS A 55 0.60 4.00 13.78
C LYS A 55 1.79 4.17 14.73
N PRO A 56 2.32 3.10 15.36
CA PRO A 56 3.48 3.19 16.26
C PRO A 56 4.65 3.99 15.69
N ALA A 57 5.04 3.73 14.44
CA ALA A 57 6.11 4.45 13.75
C ALA A 57 5.93 6.00 13.70
N VAL A 58 4.68 6.50 13.66
CA VAL A 58 4.38 7.95 13.66
C VAL A 58 4.52 8.53 15.08
N ILE A 59 4.18 7.74 16.09
CA ILE A 59 4.29 8.12 17.51
C ILE A 59 5.76 8.14 17.92
N GLU A 60 6.52 7.09 17.58
CA GLU A 60 7.97 6.99 17.82
C GLU A 60 8.74 8.14 17.13
N GLU A 61 8.34 8.57 15.93
CA GLU A 61 8.94 9.75 15.28
C GLU A 61 8.59 11.05 16.00
N ARG A 62 7.32 11.26 16.37
CA ARG A 62 6.91 12.47 17.11
C ARG A 62 7.60 12.58 18.47
N ASN A 63 7.80 11.46 19.14
CA ASN A 63 8.54 11.39 20.41
C ASN A 63 10.06 11.60 20.21
N GLY A 64 10.54 11.55 18.97
CA GLY A 64 11.96 11.62 18.63
C GLY A 64 12.75 10.37 19.02
N GLU A 65 12.09 9.22 19.13
CA GLU A 65 12.72 7.91 19.35
C GLU A 65 13.37 7.40 18.05
N ILE A 66 12.68 7.61 16.92
CA ILE A 66 13.21 7.43 15.57
C ILE A 66 13.34 8.77 14.82
N GLU A 67 14.18 8.77 13.80
CA GLU A 67 14.31 9.84 12.80
C GLU A 67 14.56 9.25 11.40
N PHE A 68 14.18 10.00 10.35
CA PHE A 68 14.39 9.62 8.96
C PHE A 68 15.55 10.43 8.37
N ARG A 69 16.67 9.77 8.07
CA ARG A 69 17.88 10.40 7.50
C ARG A 69 18.11 9.95 6.07
N VAL A 70 18.34 10.89 5.15
CA VAL A 70 18.85 10.59 3.80
C VAL A 70 20.37 10.73 3.81
N VAL A 71 21.06 9.67 3.39
CA VAL A 71 22.53 9.56 3.37
C VAL A 71 23.03 8.98 2.03
N ASN A 72 24.29 9.25 1.71
CA ASN A 72 25.05 8.60 0.63
C ASN A 72 26.52 8.49 1.03
N ASN A 73 27.37 7.93 0.16
CA ASN A 73 28.81 7.80 0.41
C ASN A 73 29.56 9.14 0.22
N ASP A 74 29.29 10.06 1.13
CA ASP A 74 29.89 11.40 1.25
C ASP A 74 31.22 11.42 2.04
N GLY A 75 31.64 10.28 2.60
CA GLY A 75 32.84 10.14 3.42
C GLY A 75 32.69 10.55 4.89
N ARG A 76 31.51 11.01 5.34
CA ARG A 76 31.26 11.34 6.76
C ARG A 76 31.06 10.07 7.58
N ARG A 77 31.55 10.09 8.83
CA ARG A 77 31.47 8.95 9.77
C ARG A 77 30.03 8.46 9.98
N ASP A 78 29.10 9.35 10.27
CA ASP A 78 27.69 9.03 10.52
C ASP A 78 27.02 8.38 9.31
N SER A 79 27.25 8.94 8.11
CA SER A 79 26.75 8.39 6.85
C SER A 79 27.31 6.99 6.62
N THR A 80 28.61 6.77 6.83
CA THR A 80 29.26 5.45 6.74
C THR A 80 28.67 4.45 7.75
N ILE A 81 28.39 4.86 8.99
CA ILE A 81 27.75 4.01 10.01
C ILE A 81 26.33 3.60 9.55
N ILE A 82 25.52 4.57 9.11
CA ILE A 82 24.14 4.32 8.67
C ILE A 82 24.10 3.41 7.44
N LEU A 83 24.94 3.68 6.42
CA LEU A 83 25.07 2.83 5.24
C LEU A 83 25.56 1.41 5.59
N THR A 84 26.47 1.28 6.56
CA THR A 84 26.94 -0.03 7.04
C THR A 84 25.81 -0.81 7.71
N GLY A 85 25.00 -0.14 8.54
CA GLY A 85 23.81 -0.72 9.17
C GLY A 85 22.78 -1.17 8.13
N LEU A 86 22.45 -0.32 7.16
CA LEU A 86 21.55 -0.65 6.05
C LEU A 86 22.05 -1.85 5.24
N LYS A 87 23.33 -1.86 4.84
CA LYS A 87 23.97 -2.99 4.15
C LYS A 87 23.77 -4.28 4.94
N CYS A 88 24.01 -4.25 6.26
CA CYS A 88 23.83 -5.43 7.12
C CYS A 88 22.36 -5.87 7.28
N ILE A 89 21.38 -4.96 7.14
CA ILE A 89 19.95 -5.32 7.09
C ILE A 89 19.61 -5.94 5.74
N PHE A 90 19.97 -5.29 4.62
CA PHE A 90 19.72 -5.82 3.28
C PHE A 90 20.35 -7.20 3.08
N GLN A 91 21.59 -7.42 3.54
CA GLN A 91 22.30 -8.72 3.50
C GLN A 91 21.64 -9.82 4.36
N LYS A 92 20.71 -9.48 5.27
CA LYS A 92 19.91 -10.44 6.06
C LYS A 92 18.50 -10.63 5.48
N GLN A 93 17.85 -9.54 5.08
CA GLN A 93 16.44 -9.54 4.63
C GLN A 93 16.29 -9.92 3.14
N LEU A 94 17.35 -9.80 2.33
CA LEU A 94 17.34 -10.11 0.89
C LEU A 94 18.32 -11.26 0.58
N PRO A 95 18.11 -12.49 1.10
CA PRO A 95 19.08 -13.59 1.00
C PRO A 95 19.37 -14.08 -0.43
N LYS A 96 18.48 -13.76 -1.40
CA LYS A 96 18.69 -14.03 -2.83
C LYS A 96 19.70 -13.07 -3.48
N MET A 97 19.98 -11.92 -2.88
CA MET A 97 20.87 -10.88 -3.44
C MET A 97 22.32 -11.10 -2.98
N PRO A 98 23.32 -11.13 -3.88
CA PRO A 98 24.71 -11.34 -3.50
C PRO A 98 25.22 -10.25 -2.54
N LYS A 99 25.93 -10.67 -1.48
CA LYS A 99 26.35 -9.77 -0.38
C LYS A 99 27.23 -8.61 -0.88
N ASP A 100 28.12 -8.87 -1.83
CA ASP A 100 29.02 -7.86 -2.40
C ASP A 100 28.29 -6.95 -3.41
N TYR A 101 27.25 -7.45 -4.07
CA TYR A 101 26.36 -6.63 -4.91
C TYR A 101 25.62 -5.59 -4.06
N ILE A 102 25.07 -6.01 -2.92
CA ILE A 102 24.45 -5.11 -1.93
C ILE A 102 25.47 -4.08 -1.44
N ALA A 103 26.65 -4.52 -1.00
CA ALA A 103 27.69 -3.62 -0.51
C ALA A 103 28.10 -2.57 -1.55
N ARG A 104 28.35 -3.02 -2.80
CA ARG A 104 28.75 -2.16 -3.91
C ARG A 104 27.72 -1.07 -4.23
N LEU A 105 26.41 -1.38 -4.21
CA LEU A 105 25.37 -0.38 -4.50
C LEU A 105 25.00 0.49 -3.29
N VAL A 106 25.07 -0.02 -2.05
CA VAL A 106 24.82 0.79 -0.84
C VAL A 106 25.93 1.84 -0.63
N TYR A 107 27.17 1.54 -1.01
CA TYR A 107 28.28 2.51 -0.96
C TYR A 107 28.53 3.25 -2.29
N ASP A 108 27.69 3.07 -3.31
CA ASP A 108 27.84 3.77 -4.60
C ASP A 108 27.42 5.26 -4.46
N ARG A 109 28.22 6.17 -5.02
CA ARG A 109 27.99 7.63 -4.88
C ARG A 109 26.83 8.17 -5.70
N THR A 110 26.30 7.42 -6.67
CA THR A 110 25.09 7.77 -7.43
C THR A 110 23.80 7.29 -6.76
N HIS A 111 23.91 6.49 -5.70
CA HIS A 111 22.78 6.02 -4.92
C HIS A 111 22.58 6.89 -3.67
N LEU A 112 21.33 6.94 -3.22
CA LEU A 112 20.89 7.58 -1.98
C LEU A 112 20.16 6.53 -1.14
N SER A 113 20.33 6.59 0.18
CA SER A 113 19.61 5.74 1.10
C SER A 113 18.82 6.60 2.08
N MET A 114 17.50 6.39 2.16
CA MET A 114 16.69 6.87 3.27
C MET A 114 16.67 5.79 4.36
N ALA A 115 17.24 6.10 5.51
CA ALA A 115 17.33 5.23 6.67
C ALA A 115 16.36 5.66 7.77
N ILE A 116 15.81 4.67 8.48
CA ILE A 116 15.17 4.84 9.78
C ILE A 116 16.26 4.64 10.83
N VAL A 117 16.51 5.65 11.64
CA VAL A 117 17.55 5.64 12.68
C VAL A 117 16.90 5.83 14.05
N LYS A 118 17.21 4.93 14.98
CA LYS A 118 16.98 5.11 16.42
C LYS A 118 18.21 5.75 17.05
N LYS A 119 18.00 6.61 18.04
CA LYS A 119 19.11 7.29 18.74
C LYS A 119 19.97 6.28 19.52
N PRO A 120 21.32 6.38 19.47
CA PRO A 120 22.09 7.43 18.81
C PRO A 120 22.24 7.24 17.28
N LEU A 121 22.54 6.02 16.80
CA LEU A 121 22.78 5.69 15.38
C LEU A 121 22.39 4.23 15.03
N GLU A 122 21.42 3.63 15.74
CA GLU A 122 20.93 2.28 15.42
C GLU A 122 20.04 2.32 14.17
N VAL A 123 20.34 1.51 13.15
CA VAL A 123 19.53 1.46 11.92
C VAL A 123 18.43 0.42 12.05
N VAL A 124 17.17 0.82 11.85
CA VAL A 124 15.98 -0.05 11.89
C VAL A 124 15.63 -0.63 10.52
N GLY A 125 15.96 0.10 9.45
CA GLY A 125 15.65 -0.27 8.07
C GLY A 125 15.82 0.92 7.13
N GLY A 126 15.53 0.73 5.84
CA GLY A 126 15.65 1.80 4.86
C GLY A 126 15.31 1.38 3.43
N ILE A 127 15.35 2.39 2.56
CA ILE A 127 15.26 2.24 1.10
C ILE A 127 16.52 2.84 0.48
N THR A 128 17.23 2.06 -0.34
CA THR A 128 18.27 2.55 -1.24
C THR A 128 17.68 2.74 -2.63
N TYR A 129 17.87 3.91 -3.21
CA TYR A 129 17.31 4.32 -4.50
C TYR A 129 18.32 5.13 -5.32
N ARG A 130 18.09 5.20 -6.62
CA ARG A 130 18.95 5.88 -7.60
C ARG A 130 18.12 6.82 -8.48
N PRO A 131 18.19 8.15 -8.28
CA PRO A 131 17.40 9.11 -9.06
C PRO A 131 18.04 9.41 -10.42
N PHE A 132 17.24 9.36 -11.48
CA PHE A 132 17.67 9.66 -12.85
C PHE A 132 17.19 11.07 -13.24
N LYS A 133 18.01 12.07 -12.90
CA LYS A 133 17.76 13.50 -13.18
C LYS A 133 17.38 13.72 -14.65
N GLY A 134 16.31 14.48 -14.90
CA GLY A 134 15.82 14.78 -16.24
C GLY A 134 15.04 13.64 -16.91
N ARG A 135 14.91 12.48 -16.25
CA ARG A 135 14.05 11.36 -16.68
C ARG A 135 12.81 11.22 -15.80
N GLN A 136 12.66 12.06 -14.77
CA GLN A 136 11.52 12.14 -13.85
C GLN A 136 11.22 10.86 -13.06
N PHE A 137 12.19 9.93 -12.97
CA PHE A 137 12.03 8.68 -12.21
C PHE A 137 13.25 8.37 -11.32
N ALA A 138 13.03 7.52 -10.32
CA ALA A 138 14.10 6.86 -9.58
C ALA A 138 13.88 5.35 -9.52
N GLU A 139 14.98 4.61 -9.56
CA GLU A 139 15.02 3.16 -9.31
C GLU A 139 15.07 2.92 -7.80
N ILE A 140 14.15 2.14 -7.24
CA ILE A 140 14.30 1.56 -5.91
C ILE A 140 15.09 0.26 -6.06
N VAL A 141 16.26 0.23 -5.43
CA VAL A 141 17.24 -0.87 -5.55
C VAL A 141 17.07 -1.86 -4.40
N PHE A 142 16.92 -1.36 -3.17
CA PHE A 142 16.68 -2.18 -1.98
C PHE A 142 15.63 -1.52 -1.09
N CYS A 143 14.74 -2.30 -0.49
CA CYS A 143 13.74 -1.86 0.49
C CYS A 143 13.60 -2.93 1.58
N ALA A 144 13.96 -2.63 2.82
CA ALA A 144 13.89 -3.61 3.92
C ALA A 144 13.78 -2.96 5.30
N ILE A 145 13.10 -3.65 6.22
CA ILE A 145 13.02 -3.34 7.65
C ILE A 145 13.51 -4.57 8.43
N SER A 146 14.28 -4.38 9.51
CA SER A 146 14.74 -5.49 10.36
C SER A 146 13.56 -6.29 10.92
N SER A 147 13.66 -7.62 10.94
CA SER A 147 12.53 -8.53 11.22
C SER A 147 11.84 -8.27 12.56
N ASP A 148 12.62 -7.97 13.60
CA ASP A 148 12.16 -7.62 14.95
C ASP A 148 11.37 -6.29 15.01
N GLN A 149 11.51 -5.45 13.99
CA GLN A 149 10.86 -4.16 13.84
C GLN A 149 9.70 -4.20 12.81
N GLN A 150 9.41 -5.34 12.18
CA GLN A 150 8.28 -5.45 11.25
C GLN A 150 6.92 -5.30 11.98
N VAL A 151 5.82 -5.26 11.23
CA VAL A 151 4.43 -5.02 11.72
C VAL A 151 4.15 -3.62 12.31
N LYS A 152 5.11 -2.94 12.96
CA LYS A 152 4.97 -1.55 13.52
C LYS A 152 4.57 -0.45 12.52
N GLY A 153 4.54 -0.77 11.22
CA GLY A 153 4.12 0.14 10.14
C GLY A 153 5.23 0.93 9.48
N TYR A 154 6.49 0.79 9.93
CA TYR A 154 7.63 1.58 9.44
C TYR A 154 7.79 1.57 7.91
N GLY A 155 7.60 0.43 7.21
CA GLY A 155 7.80 0.38 5.75
C GLY A 155 6.88 1.35 4.98
N ALA A 156 5.60 1.41 5.35
CA ALA A 156 4.66 2.35 4.74
C ALA A 156 4.94 3.81 5.15
N HIS A 157 5.48 4.03 6.35
CA HIS A 157 5.87 5.36 6.84
C HIS A 157 7.12 5.87 6.12
N LEU A 158 8.13 5.01 5.97
CA LEU A 158 9.35 5.20 5.18
C LEU A 158 9.07 5.47 3.71
N MET A 159 8.16 4.72 3.09
CA MET A 159 7.72 5.00 1.72
C MET A 159 7.01 6.36 1.61
N SER A 160 6.24 6.76 2.63
CA SER A 160 5.58 8.07 2.66
C SER A 160 6.59 9.21 2.78
N HIS A 161 7.56 9.08 3.69
CA HIS A 161 8.73 9.97 3.81
C HIS A 161 9.53 10.06 2.51
N LEU A 162 9.83 8.92 1.87
CA LEU A 162 10.59 8.88 0.62
C LEU A 162 9.88 9.63 -0.50
N LYS A 163 8.56 9.40 -0.67
CA LYS A 163 7.75 10.08 -1.68
C LYS A 163 7.68 11.59 -1.45
N ASP A 164 7.44 12.02 -0.22
CA ASP A 164 7.40 13.45 0.10
C ASP A 164 8.79 14.11 -0.04
N TYR A 165 9.87 13.40 0.33
CA TYR A 165 11.24 13.88 0.18
C TYR A 165 11.64 14.07 -1.30
N VAL A 166 11.48 13.06 -2.16
CA VAL A 166 11.93 13.18 -3.56
C VAL A 166 11.12 14.23 -4.32
N LYS A 167 9.82 14.34 -4.05
CA LYS A 167 8.94 15.39 -4.63
C LYS A 167 9.33 16.81 -4.19
N ALA A 168 9.90 16.96 -2.99
CA ALA A 168 10.34 18.25 -2.47
C ALA A 168 11.77 18.63 -2.89
N THR A 169 12.55 17.68 -3.44
CA THR A 169 13.99 17.84 -3.69
C THR A 169 14.44 17.53 -5.13
N SER A 170 13.56 17.04 -6.00
CA SER A 170 13.90 16.61 -7.36
C SER A 170 12.72 16.64 -8.34
N ASP A 171 13.00 16.36 -9.62
CA ASP A 171 12.02 16.15 -10.69
C ASP A 171 11.34 14.77 -10.68
N VAL A 172 11.66 13.91 -9.71
CA VAL A 172 11.19 12.52 -9.64
C VAL A 172 9.70 12.46 -9.30
N MET A 173 8.91 12.00 -10.26
CA MET A 173 7.46 11.74 -10.14
C MET A 173 7.11 10.25 -10.21
N HIS A 174 8.04 9.39 -10.65
CA HIS A 174 7.83 7.95 -10.77
C HIS A 174 8.90 7.15 -10.00
N PHE A 175 8.50 6.03 -9.40
CA PHE A 175 9.43 4.99 -8.96
C PHE A 175 9.28 3.76 -9.82
N LEU A 176 10.41 3.17 -10.20
CA LEU A 176 10.50 1.82 -10.75
C LEU A 176 11.23 0.92 -9.75
N THR A 177 10.83 -0.33 -9.64
CA THR A 177 11.48 -1.34 -8.80
C THR A 177 11.33 -2.69 -9.46
N TYR A 178 12.28 -3.59 -9.27
CA TYR A 178 11.99 -5.02 -9.33
C TYR A 178 11.57 -5.45 -7.92
N ALA A 179 10.44 -6.13 -7.82
CA ALA A 179 9.90 -6.70 -6.58
C ALA A 179 9.99 -8.22 -6.65
N ASP A 180 10.42 -8.88 -5.58
CA ASP A 180 10.23 -10.32 -5.46
C ASP A 180 8.77 -10.62 -5.10
N ASN A 181 8.31 -11.85 -5.37
CA ASN A 181 6.90 -12.24 -5.22
C ASN A 181 6.34 -11.91 -3.83
N TYR A 182 7.13 -12.05 -2.77
CA TYR A 182 6.74 -11.72 -1.40
C TYR A 182 6.55 -10.20 -1.16
N ALA A 183 7.32 -9.34 -1.83
CA ALA A 183 7.18 -7.89 -1.72
C ALA A 183 6.10 -7.29 -2.65
N ILE A 184 5.61 -8.00 -3.69
CA ILE A 184 4.54 -7.49 -4.58
C ILE A 184 3.33 -7.01 -3.77
N GLY A 185 2.92 -7.75 -2.74
CA GLY A 185 1.80 -7.36 -1.87
C GLY A 185 2.07 -6.09 -1.03
N TYR A 186 3.32 -5.79 -0.70
CA TYR A 186 3.73 -4.53 -0.07
C TYR A 186 3.73 -3.38 -1.08
N PHE A 187 4.30 -3.59 -2.28
CA PHE A 187 4.38 -2.60 -3.34
C PHE A 187 2.99 -2.27 -3.93
N LYS A 188 2.10 -3.25 -4.19
CA LYS A 188 0.67 -3.02 -4.52
C LYS A 188 0.04 -2.08 -3.46
N LYS A 189 0.24 -2.35 -2.15
CA LYS A 189 -0.22 -1.49 -1.04
C LYS A 189 0.45 -0.11 -0.95
N GLN A 190 1.62 0.09 -1.55
CA GLN A 190 2.28 1.39 -1.68
C GLN A 190 1.87 2.14 -2.97
N GLY A 191 0.91 1.62 -3.75
CA GLY A 191 0.46 2.23 -5.00
C GLY A 191 1.43 1.99 -6.16
N PHE A 192 2.12 0.84 -6.18
CA PHE A 192 2.80 0.33 -7.37
C PHE A 192 1.88 -0.62 -8.15
N THR A 193 1.99 -0.64 -9.46
CA THR A 193 1.32 -1.58 -10.38
C THR A 193 2.36 -2.36 -11.19
N LYS A 194 1.98 -3.52 -11.74
CA LYS A 194 2.77 -4.26 -12.76
C LYS A 194 2.80 -3.49 -14.10
N GLU A 195 1.82 -2.62 -14.35
CA GLU A 195 1.69 -1.84 -15.59
C GLU A 195 2.69 -0.68 -15.66
N ILE A 196 3.66 -0.76 -16.58
CA ILE A 196 4.70 0.25 -16.74
C ILE A 196 4.28 1.30 -17.78
N THR A 197 3.54 2.31 -17.33
CA THR A 197 3.07 3.43 -18.17
C THR A 197 4.15 4.46 -18.51
N LEU A 198 5.34 4.38 -17.91
CA LEU A 198 6.48 5.23 -18.25
C LEU A 198 7.10 4.77 -19.58
N GLU A 199 7.27 5.70 -20.53
CA GLU A 199 7.82 5.47 -21.87
C GLU A 199 9.13 4.65 -21.83
N LYS A 200 9.19 3.51 -22.54
CA LYS A 200 10.37 2.59 -22.54
C LYS A 200 11.73 3.33 -22.67
N PRO A 201 11.93 4.30 -23.59
CA PRO A 201 13.21 5.03 -23.73
C PRO A 201 13.64 5.84 -22.49
N ARG A 202 12.75 6.10 -21.53
CA ARG A 202 13.09 6.79 -20.27
C ARG A 202 13.82 5.90 -19.28
N TRP A 203 13.58 4.59 -19.28
CA TRP A 203 14.06 3.70 -18.21
C TRP A 203 14.74 2.41 -18.68
N MET A 204 14.44 1.93 -19.89
CA MET A 204 15.01 0.71 -20.44
C MET A 204 16.54 0.86 -20.61
N GLY A 205 17.30 -0.09 -20.06
CA GLY A 205 18.77 -0.03 -19.99
C GLY A 205 19.36 0.89 -18.92
N TYR A 206 18.54 1.63 -18.15
CA TYR A 206 19.00 2.50 -17.06
C TYR A 206 18.91 1.84 -15.69
N ILE A 207 17.84 1.10 -15.45
CA ILE A 207 17.63 0.27 -14.26
C ILE A 207 18.39 -1.07 -14.37
N LYS A 208 18.40 -1.86 -13.30
CA LYS A 208 18.88 -3.25 -13.31
C LYS A 208 17.72 -4.23 -13.30
N ASP A 209 17.82 -5.18 -14.22
CA ASP A 209 16.93 -6.33 -14.32
C ASP A 209 17.39 -7.38 -13.30
N TYR A 210 16.44 -8.02 -12.61
CA TYR A 210 16.72 -9.03 -11.59
C TYR A 210 15.96 -10.31 -11.91
N GLU A 211 16.68 -11.42 -12.02
CA GLU A 211 16.11 -12.74 -12.31
C GLU A 211 15.07 -13.14 -11.24
N GLY A 212 13.87 -13.50 -11.69
CA GLY A 212 12.73 -13.81 -10.81
C GLY A 212 12.14 -12.61 -10.06
N GLY A 213 12.46 -11.38 -10.45
CA GLY A 213 11.78 -10.16 -9.99
C GLY A 213 10.70 -9.70 -10.96
N THR A 214 9.56 -9.24 -10.45
CA THR A 214 8.52 -8.55 -11.22
C THR A 214 8.82 -7.05 -11.26
N ILE A 215 8.92 -6.45 -12.45
CA ILE A 215 9.01 -4.98 -12.57
C ILE A 215 7.69 -4.32 -12.14
N MET A 216 7.78 -3.25 -11.36
CA MET A 216 6.62 -2.49 -10.90
C MET A 216 6.87 -0.97 -10.93
N GLN A 217 5.83 -0.21 -11.27
CA GLN A 217 5.85 1.26 -11.31
C GLN A 217 4.91 1.89 -10.27
N CYS A 218 5.37 2.90 -9.55
CA CYS A 218 4.53 3.84 -8.80
C CYS A 218 4.58 5.23 -9.44
N SER A 219 3.45 5.75 -9.91
CA SER A 219 3.30 7.14 -10.30
C SER A 219 2.79 7.95 -9.10
N MET A 220 3.53 8.98 -8.67
CA MET A 220 3.14 9.78 -7.51
C MET A 220 2.07 10.82 -7.85
N VAL A 221 1.15 11.04 -6.93
CA VAL A 221 0.08 12.06 -7.09
C VAL A 221 0.67 13.44 -6.76
N PRO A 222 0.63 14.44 -7.66
CA PRO A 222 1.34 15.71 -7.46
C PRO A 222 0.88 16.48 -6.22
N LYS A 223 -0.43 16.64 -6.03
CA LYS A 223 -1.02 17.58 -5.04
C LYS A 223 -1.10 17.08 -3.59
N ILE A 224 -0.65 15.85 -3.28
CA ILE A 224 -0.75 15.27 -1.92
C ILE A 224 0.61 15.24 -1.21
N ARG A 225 0.56 15.37 0.11
CA ARG A 225 1.64 14.99 1.04
C ARG A 225 1.32 13.59 1.59
N TYR A 226 2.15 12.60 1.31
CA TYR A 226 1.90 11.19 1.65
C TYR A 226 1.87 10.96 3.16
N LEU A 227 2.68 11.67 3.95
CA LEU A 227 2.64 11.61 5.42
C LEU A 227 1.27 12.05 5.99
N GLU A 228 0.60 13.01 5.33
CA GLU A 228 -0.73 13.50 5.71
C GLU A 228 -1.88 12.72 5.05
N SER A 229 -1.59 11.75 4.18
CA SER A 229 -2.60 11.09 3.35
C SER A 229 -3.74 10.45 4.15
N GLY A 230 -3.44 9.80 5.28
CA GLY A 230 -4.46 9.22 6.16
C GLY A 230 -5.39 10.29 6.78
N ARG A 231 -4.85 11.44 7.18
CA ARG A 231 -5.61 12.57 7.74
C ARG A 231 -6.44 13.26 6.64
N MET A 232 -5.92 13.35 5.42
CA MET A 232 -6.64 13.83 4.23
C MET A 232 -7.83 12.91 3.88
N LEU A 233 -7.60 11.60 3.79
CA LEU A 233 -8.63 10.60 3.48
C LEU A 233 -9.75 10.58 4.54
N LEU A 234 -9.41 10.71 5.82
CA LEU A 234 -10.41 10.81 6.89
C LEU A 234 -11.28 12.09 6.75
N LYS A 235 -10.68 13.24 6.43
CA LYS A 235 -11.41 14.49 6.16
C LYS A 235 -12.34 14.35 4.93
N GLN A 236 -11.87 13.70 3.86
CA GLN A 236 -12.67 13.43 2.67
C GLN A 236 -13.85 12.51 2.99
N LYS A 237 -13.61 11.40 3.71
CA LYS A 237 -14.65 10.47 4.15
C LYS A 237 -15.72 11.17 5.00
N GLU A 238 -15.32 11.99 5.98
CA GLU A 238 -16.29 12.70 6.82
C GLU A 238 -17.03 13.83 6.09
N CYS A 239 -16.44 14.44 5.06
CA CYS A 239 -17.16 15.35 4.16
C CYS A 239 -18.26 14.62 3.37
N VAL A 240 -17.96 13.43 2.84
CA VAL A 240 -18.95 12.56 2.18
C VAL A 240 -20.04 12.12 3.18
N HIS A 241 -19.65 11.65 4.37
CA HIS A 241 -20.59 11.30 5.44
C HIS A 241 -21.45 12.50 5.90
N ALA A 242 -20.92 13.73 5.91
CA ALA A 242 -21.70 14.93 6.24
C ALA A 242 -22.79 15.19 5.18
N LYS A 243 -22.46 15.07 3.89
CA LYS A 243 -23.47 15.14 2.81
C LYS A 243 -24.50 14.02 2.90
N ILE A 244 -24.08 12.78 3.16
CA ILE A 244 -24.99 11.64 3.36
C ILE A 244 -25.92 11.90 4.54
N ARG A 245 -25.41 12.33 5.71
CA ARG A 245 -26.22 12.64 6.91
C ARG A 245 -27.24 13.77 6.70
N ALA A 246 -27.04 14.64 5.70
CA ALA A 246 -27.97 15.73 5.38
C ALA A 246 -29.16 15.30 4.50
N VAL A 247 -29.11 14.11 3.88
CA VAL A 247 -30.17 13.61 2.97
C VAL A 247 -30.69 12.21 3.33
N SER A 248 -29.88 11.41 4.03
CA SER A 248 -30.20 10.03 4.40
C SER A 248 -31.13 9.98 5.62
N LYS A 249 -32.22 9.23 5.51
CA LYS A 249 -33.09 8.83 6.63
C LYS A 249 -32.59 7.58 7.37
N SER A 250 -31.44 7.00 7.01
CA SER A 250 -31.01 5.65 7.44
C SER A 250 -30.68 5.52 8.94
N TYR A 251 -30.73 6.60 9.71
CA TYR A 251 -30.65 6.58 11.19
C TYR A 251 -32.02 6.35 11.85
N ASN A 252 -33.12 6.37 11.10
CA ASN A 252 -34.47 6.09 11.62
C ASN A 252 -34.61 4.60 11.95
N ILE A 253 -34.72 4.28 13.23
CA ILE A 253 -34.98 2.91 13.69
C ILE A 253 -36.48 2.65 13.57
N HIS A 254 -36.87 1.85 12.59
CA HIS A 254 -38.25 1.40 12.41
C HIS A 254 -38.51 0.14 13.25
N LEU A 255 -39.67 0.08 13.89
CA LEU A 255 -40.10 -1.10 14.66
C LEU A 255 -40.40 -2.29 13.71
N PRO A 256 -40.27 -3.54 14.18
CA PRO A 256 -40.68 -4.72 13.43
C PRO A 256 -42.17 -4.64 12.99
N PRO A 257 -42.53 -5.17 11.80
CA PRO A 257 -43.92 -5.28 11.36
C PRO A 257 -44.81 -5.96 12.41
N THR A 258 -46.00 -5.40 12.65
CA THR A 258 -46.93 -5.90 13.69
C THR A 258 -47.41 -7.32 13.44
N GLN A 259 -47.39 -7.77 12.18
CA GLN A 259 -47.68 -9.13 11.75
C GLN A 259 -46.71 -10.17 12.34
N TRP A 260 -45.47 -9.78 12.68
CA TRP A 260 -44.47 -10.68 13.27
C TRP A 260 -44.64 -10.91 14.77
N LYS A 261 -45.62 -10.26 15.43
CA LYS A 261 -45.84 -10.37 16.88
C LYS A 261 -46.03 -11.81 17.37
N ASN A 262 -46.57 -12.69 16.53
CA ASN A 262 -46.86 -14.10 16.84
C ASN A 262 -45.91 -15.08 16.12
N GLY A 263 -44.81 -14.61 15.55
CA GLY A 263 -43.87 -15.40 14.75
C GLY A 263 -43.58 -14.77 13.37
N VAL A 264 -42.43 -15.10 12.78
CA VAL A 264 -42.02 -14.53 11.48
C VAL A 264 -42.86 -15.12 10.35
N CYS A 265 -43.42 -14.24 9.51
CA CYS A 265 -44.20 -14.59 8.33
C CYS A 265 -43.72 -13.80 7.10
N LYS A 266 -44.03 -14.28 5.88
CA LYS A 266 -43.69 -13.54 4.66
C LYS A 266 -44.63 -12.33 4.52
N ILE A 267 -44.04 -11.15 4.38
CA ILE A 267 -44.72 -9.86 4.17
C ILE A 267 -44.24 -9.30 2.83
N ASP A 268 -45.10 -8.58 2.10
CA ASP A 268 -44.69 -7.76 0.96
C ASP A 268 -43.85 -6.55 1.46
N PRO A 269 -42.58 -6.40 1.04
CA PRO A 269 -41.77 -5.26 1.46
C PRO A 269 -42.38 -3.91 1.04
N LEU A 270 -43.13 -3.84 -0.07
CA LEU A 270 -43.78 -2.61 -0.53
C LEU A 270 -45.00 -2.20 0.31
N SER A 271 -45.53 -3.11 1.14
CA SER A 271 -46.57 -2.79 2.13
C SER A 271 -46.01 -2.10 3.38
N ILE A 272 -44.68 -1.98 3.52
CA ILE A 272 -44.01 -1.31 4.65
C ILE A 272 -43.65 0.11 4.21
N PRO A 273 -44.26 1.18 4.76
CA PRO A 273 -44.06 2.54 4.27
C PRO A 273 -42.60 2.99 4.24
N ALA A 274 -41.80 2.60 5.24
CA ALA A 274 -40.37 2.93 5.31
C ALA A 274 -39.52 2.30 4.20
N ILE A 275 -39.90 1.11 3.70
CA ILE A 275 -39.23 0.44 2.58
C ILE A 275 -39.65 1.11 1.26
N LYS A 276 -40.95 1.42 1.12
CA LYS A 276 -41.47 2.18 -0.03
C LYS A 276 -40.85 3.59 -0.13
N GLU A 277 -40.66 4.27 0.99
CA GLU A 277 -40.03 5.60 1.07
C GLU A 277 -38.52 5.61 0.81
N SER A 278 -37.81 4.47 0.95
CA SER A 278 -36.37 4.41 0.72
C SER A 278 -36.00 4.26 -0.77
N GLY A 279 -36.99 4.05 -1.65
CA GLY A 279 -36.78 3.72 -3.06
C GLY A 279 -36.38 2.27 -3.30
N TRP A 280 -36.52 1.39 -2.30
CA TRP A 280 -36.26 -0.05 -2.43
C TRP A 280 -37.11 -0.67 -3.54
N SER A 281 -36.52 -1.62 -4.26
CA SER A 281 -37.18 -2.46 -5.26
C SER A 281 -36.62 -3.89 -5.18
N PRO A 282 -37.37 -4.91 -5.64
CA PRO A 282 -36.88 -6.30 -5.68
C PRO A 282 -35.54 -6.42 -6.42
N ASP A 283 -35.40 -5.74 -7.55
CA ASP A 283 -34.22 -5.75 -8.41
C ASP A 283 -32.97 -5.25 -7.67
N MET A 284 -33.10 -4.19 -6.85
CA MET A 284 -32.02 -3.70 -5.99
C MET A 284 -31.69 -4.67 -4.85
N ASP A 285 -32.69 -5.36 -4.31
CA ASP A 285 -32.54 -6.36 -3.24
C ASP A 285 -31.84 -7.62 -3.73
N GLU A 286 -32.12 -8.03 -4.96
CA GLU A 286 -31.47 -9.12 -5.68
C GLU A 286 -30.02 -8.75 -6.04
N LEU A 287 -29.79 -7.57 -6.65
CA LEU A 287 -28.44 -7.04 -6.92
C LEU A 287 -27.58 -6.87 -5.66
N ALA A 288 -28.18 -6.51 -4.51
CA ALA A 288 -27.48 -6.37 -3.24
C ALA A 288 -27.19 -7.72 -2.54
N ARG A 289 -27.94 -8.78 -2.87
CA ARG A 289 -27.70 -10.15 -2.38
C ARG A 289 -26.86 -11.01 -3.33
N ALA A 290 -26.75 -10.61 -4.60
CA ALA A 290 -25.91 -11.28 -5.58
C ALA A 290 -24.48 -11.41 -5.03
N PRO A 291 -23.92 -12.63 -4.95
CA PRO A 291 -22.52 -12.82 -4.58
C PRO A 291 -21.64 -12.04 -5.56
N ARG A 292 -20.78 -11.15 -5.03
CA ARG A 292 -19.87 -10.35 -5.87
C ARG A 292 -18.95 -11.23 -6.74
N HIS A 293 -18.64 -12.41 -6.24
CA HIS A 293 -17.75 -13.39 -6.85
C HIS A 293 -18.37 -14.79 -6.74
N GLY A 294 -17.95 -15.72 -7.61
CA GLY A 294 -18.40 -17.11 -7.59
C GLY A 294 -18.09 -17.85 -6.27
N PRO A 295 -18.82 -18.93 -5.93
CA PRO A 295 -18.69 -19.62 -4.63
C PRO A 295 -17.29 -20.21 -4.38
N ASN A 296 -16.58 -20.56 -5.44
CA ASN A 296 -15.22 -21.11 -5.40
C ASN A 296 -14.10 -20.04 -5.43
N TYR A 297 -14.43 -18.74 -5.52
CA TYR A 297 -13.47 -17.69 -5.85
C TYR A 297 -12.26 -17.66 -4.90
N ASN A 298 -12.49 -17.66 -3.59
CA ASN A 298 -11.40 -17.56 -2.62
C ASN A 298 -10.49 -18.81 -2.63
N GLN A 299 -11.08 -19.99 -2.84
CA GLN A 299 -10.36 -21.26 -2.93
C GLN A 299 -9.48 -21.31 -4.19
N LEU A 300 -10.01 -20.84 -5.33
CA LEU A 300 -9.25 -20.72 -6.58
C LEU A 300 -8.14 -19.65 -6.47
N LEU A 301 -8.40 -18.52 -5.79
CA LEU A 301 -7.39 -17.52 -5.48
C LEU A 301 -6.27 -18.11 -4.62
N HIS A 302 -6.60 -18.90 -3.60
CA HIS A 302 -5.61 -19.58 -2.76
C HIS A 302 -4.78 -20.59 -3.56
N LEU A 303 -5.42 -21.43 -4.39
CA LEU A 303 -4.73 -22.39 -5.27
C LEU A 303 -3.78 -21.68 -6.23
N LEU A 304 -4.22 -20.58 -6.87
CA LEU A 304 -3.38 -19.79 -7.77
C LEU A 304 -2.17 -19.17 -7.06
N ASN A 305 -2.37 -18.62 -5.85
CA ASN A 305 -1.27 -18.07 -5.05
C ASN A 305 -0.28 -19.16 -4.63
N ASP A 306 -0.75 -20.34 -4.21
CA ASP A 306 0.11 -21.48 -3.88
C ASP A 306 0.91 -21.96 -5.10
N MET A 307 0.31 -21.99 -6.29
CA MET A 307 0.99 -22.29 -7.55
C MET A 307 2.04 -21.22 -7.90
N GLN A 308 1.68 -19.93 -7.89
CA GLN A 308 2.60 -18.81 -8.16
C GLN A 308 3.78 -18.74 -7.19
N ASN A 309 3.63 -19.18 -5.94
CA ASN A 309 4.70 -19.21 -4.94
C ASN A 309 5.53 -20.51 -4.95
N ASN A 310 5.18 -21.50 -5.79
CA ASN A 310 5.92 -22.75 -5.91
C ASN A 310 7.28 -22.54 -6.60
N SER A 311 8.34 -23.19 -6.11
CA SER A 311 9.69 -23.07 -6.68
C SER A 311 9.83 -23.60 -8.12
N ASN A 312 8.87 -24.38 -8.60
CA ASN A 312 8.81 -24.88 -9.98
C ASN A 312 7.96 -23.99 -10.92
N ALA A 313 7.36 -22.90 -10.41
CA ALA A 313 6.51 -22.01 -11.21
C ALA A 313 7.26 -20.95 -12.02
N TRP A 314 8.59 -20.84 -11.87
CA TRP A 314 9.40 -19.80 -12.50
C TRP A 314 9.23 -19.62 -14.03
N PRO A 315 9.00 -20.65 -14.88
CA PRO A 315 8.84 -20.45 -16.31
C PRO A 315 7.36 -20.21 -16.73
N PHE A 316 6.44 -20.18 -15.75
CA PHE A 316 5.00 -20.05 -15.96
C PHE A 316 4.42 -18.79 -15.30
N GLN A 317 5.27 -17.92 -14.73
CA GLN A 317 4.82 -16.70 -14.02
C GLN A 317 4.22 -15.64 -14.94
N GLN A 318 4.56 -15.67 -16.23
CA GLN A 318 4.28 -14.65 -17.24
C GLN A 318 4.11 -15.32 -18.63
N PRO A 319 3.48 -14.64 -19.61
CA PRO A 319 3.46 -15.11 -21.00
C PRO A 319 4.87 -15.29 -21.57
N VAL A 320 5.07 -16.29 -22.43
CA VAL A 320 6.36 -16.50 -23.12
C VAL A 320 6.66 -15.32 -24.04
N ASN A 321 7.81 -14.69 -23.89
CA ASN A 321 8.18 -13.53 -24.70
C ASN A 321 8.48 -13.94 -26.15
N LYS A 322 7.70 -13.42 -27.11
CA LYS A 322 7.89 -13.69 -28.55
C LYS A 322 9.24 -13.17 -29.06
N ASP A 323 9.78 -12.10 -28.47
CA ASP A 323 11.09 -11.56 -28.87
C ASP A 323 12.26 -12.45 -28.42
N GLU A 324 12.03 -13.34 -27.45
CA GLU A 324 13.02 -14.32 -26.95
C GLU A 324 12.80 -15.72 -27.55
N VAL A 325 11.54 -16.10 -27.83
CA VAL A 325 11.15 -17.42 -28.34
C VAL A 325 10.24 -17.26 -29.56
N ALA A 326 10.85 -16.97 -30.71
CA ALA A 326 10.18 -16.47 -31.90
C ALA A 326 9.09 -17.40 -32.48
N ASP A 327 9.32 -18.72 -32.46
CA ASP A 327 8.45 -19.75 -33.03
C ASP A 327 7.41 -20.31 -32.03
N TYR A 328 7.46 -19.90 -30.75
CA TYR A 328 6.57 -20.44 -29.71
C TYR A 328 5.09 -20.34 -30.09
N TYR A 329 4.65 -19.19 -30.58
CA TYR A 329 3.26 -18.92 -31.01
C TYR A 329 2.91 -19.54 -32.38
N ASP A 330 3.91 -20.03 -33.12
CA ASP A 330 3.69 -20.83 -34.32
C ASP A 330 3.41 -22.30 -33.97
N VAL A 331 3.99 -22.81 -32.87
CA VAL A 331 3.76 -24.17 -32.34
C VAL A 331 2.57 -24.27 -31.37
N ILE A 332 2.41 -23.27 -30.51
CA ILE A 332 1.38 -23.17 -29.46
C ILE A 332 0.30 -22.17 -29.87
N LYS A 333 -0.95 -22.65 -29.95
CA LYS A 333 -2.10 -21.86 -30.46
C LYS A 333 -2.99 -21.26 -29.36
N GLU A 334 -3.01 -21.89 -28.20
CA GLU A 334 -3.77 -21.44 -27.03
C GLU A 334 -2.78 -21.25 -25.87
N PRO A 335 -2.02 -20.13 -25.84
CA PRO A 335 -1.04 -19.87 -24.79
C PRO A 335 -1.73 -19.60 -23.44
N MET A 336 -1.09 -20.00 -22.34
CA MET A 336 -1.58 -19.76 -20.98
C MET A 336 -0.41 -19.68 -19.99
N ASP A 337 -0.58 -18.88 -18.94
CA ASP A 337 0.40 -18.65 -17.87
C ASP A 337 -0.30 -18.15 -16.59
N LEU A 338 0.41 -18.18 -15.45
CA LEU A 338 -0.16 -17.89 -14.13
C LEU A 338 -0.53 -16.42 -13.91
N ALA A 339 -0.07 -15.46 -14.72
CA ALA A 339 -0.52 -14.07 -14.66
C ALA A 339 -1.72 -13.82 -15.56
N THR A 340 -1.81 -14.47 -16.72
CA THR A 340 -3.08 -14.54 -17.48
C THR A 340 -4.18 -15.19 -16.62
N MET A 341 -3.85 -16.19 -15.80
CA MET A 341 -4.78 -16.74 -14.80
C MET A 341 -5.11 -15.76 -13.66
N GLU A 342 -4.16 -14.93 -13.17
CA GLU A 342 -4.45 -13.85 -12.20
C GLU A 342 -5.48 -12.87 -12.78
N GLU A 343 -5.30 -12.45 -14.04
CA GLU A 343 -6.19 -11.51 -14.72
C GLU A 343 -7.57 -12.11 -15.06
N LYS A 344 -7.64 -13.38 -15.49
CA LYS A 344 -8.92 -14.08 -15.70
C LYS A 344 -9.68 -14.25 -14.38
N HIS A 345 -8.97 -14.54 -13.29
CA HIS A 345 -9.56 -14.70 -11.97
C HIS A 345 -10.07 -13.38 -11.38
N GLU A 346 -9.29 -12.29 -11.43
CA GLU A 346 -9.72 -10.95 -10.98
C GLU A 346 -10.95 -10.40 -11.75
N LYS A 347 -11.34 -11.05 -12.87
CA LYS A 347 -12.51 -10.73 -13.71
C LYS A 347 -13.66 -11.76 -13.61
N ASP A 348 -13.61 -12.67 -12.63
CA ASP A 348 -14.60 -13.75 -12.41
C ASP A 348 -14.78 -14.71 -13.62
N LEU A 349 -13.77 -14.86 -14.49
CA LEU A 349 -13.81 -15.72 -15.68
C LEU A 349 -13.55 -17.22 -15.38
N TYR A 350 -13.73 -17.63 -14.11
CA TYR A 350 -13.70 -19.02 -13.66
C TYR A 350 -14.94 -19.31 -12.80
N PRO A 351 -16.15 -19.41 -13.40
CA PRO A 351 -17.36 -19.74 -12.66
C PRO A 351 -17.29 -21.14 -12.01
N THR A 352 -16.55 -22.08 -12.59
CA THR A 352 -16.34 -23.42 -12.00
C THR A 352 -14.85 -23.78 -11.84
N PRO A 353 -14.47 -24.70 -10.94
CA PRO A 353 -13.08 -25.13 -10.77
C PRO A 353 -12.49 -25.80 -12.02
N GLU A 354 -13.33 -26.44 -12.84
CA GLU A 354 -12.97 -27.08 -14.10
C GLU A 354 -12.49 -26.05 -15.15
N ASP A 355 -13.01 -24.81 -15.13
CA ASP A 355 -12.51 -23.72 -15.97
C ASP A 355 -11.06 -23.36 -15.60
N PHE A 356 -10.78 -23.24 -14.30
CA PHE A 356 -9.45 -22.94 -13.78
C PHE A 356 -8.47 -24.09 -14.03
N ILE A 357 -8.90 -25.34 -13.81
CA ILE A 357 -8.08 -26.54 -14.04
C ILE A 357 -7.76 -26.70 -15.52
N ARG A 358 -8.67 -26.40 -16.45
CA ARG A 358 -8.39 -26.44 -17.90
C ARG A 358 -7.29 -25.47 -18.29
N ASP A 359 -7.34 -24.22 -17.84
CA ASP A 359 -6.27 -23.24 -18.04
C ASP A 359 -4.94 -23.69 -17.39
N ALA A 360 -4.98 -24.19 -16.15
CA ALA A 360 -3.79 -24.65 -15.45
C ALA A 360 -3.12 -25.84 -16.16
N LYS A 361 -3.91 -26.80 -16.65
CA LYS A 361 -3.42 -27.90 -17.50
C LYS A 361 -2.83 -27.40 -18.82
N LEU A 362 -3.46 -26.42 -19.46
CA LEU A 362 -2.98 -25.83 -20.71
C LEU A 362 -1.56 -25.25 -20.56
N ILE A 363 -1.18 -24.71 -19.41
CA ILE A 363 0.22 -24.34 -19.10
C ILE A 363 1.16 -25.55 -19.24
N PHE A 364 0.82 -26.67 -18.58
CA PHE A 364 1.65 -27.87 -18.53
C PHE A 364 1.70 -28.62 -19.87
N ASP A 365 0.56 -28.73 -20.55
CA ASP A 365 0.42 -29.41 -21.83
C ASP A 365 1.10 -28.62 -22.96
N ASN A 366 1.00 -27.28 -22.97
CA ASN A 366 1.81 -26.44 -23.86
C ASN A 366 3.32 -26.57 -23.56
N CYS A 367 3.69 -26.61 -22.28
CA CYS A 367 5.08 -26.79 -21.88
C CYS A 367 5.64 -28.12 -22.41
N ARG A 368 4.88 -29.23 -22.28
CA ARG A 368 5.25 -30.57 -22.80
C ARG A 368 5.21 -30.64 -24.33
N ARG A 369 4.30 -29.92 -24.98
CA ARG A 369 4.17 -29.86 -26.45
C ARG A 369 5.35 -29.13 -27.10
N TYR A 370 5.88 -28.08 -26.46
CA TYR A 370 7.01 -27.30 -26.98
C TYR A 370 8.38 -27.82 -26.49
N ASN A 371 8.49 -28.30 -25.24
CA ASN A 371 9.77 -28.69 -24.64
C ASN A 371 9.90 -30.22 -24.49
N ASN A 372 11.07 -30.75 -24.86
CA ASN A 372 11.42 -32.15 -24.59
C ASN A 372 11.40 -32.46 -23.07
N GLU A 373 10.97 -33.67 -22.71
CA GLU A 373 10.83 -34.15 -21.32
C GLU A 373 12.09 -34.02 -20.47
N THR A 374 13.27 -34.09 -21.09
CA THR A 374 14.55 -33.96 -20.38
C THR A 374 14.87 -32.54 -19.92
N THR A 375 14.17 -31.52 -20.44
CA THR A 375 14.40 -30.11 -20.13
C THR A 375 14.06 -29.74 -18.68
N PRO A 376 14.65 -28.65 -18.13
CA PRO A 376 14.20 -28.05 -16.87
C PRO A 376 12.72 -27.64 -16.92
N TYR A 377 12.23 -27.17 -18.07
CA TYR A 377 10.85 -26.72 -18.28
C TYR A 377 9.82 -27.84 -18.10
N ALA A 378 9.98 -28.96 -18.82
CA ALA A 378 9.08 -30.12 -18.69
C ALA A 378 9.12 -30.72 -17.28
N LYS A 379 10.30 -30.76 -16.65
CA LYS A 379 10.47 -31.18 -15.24
C LYS A 379 9.80 -30.21 -14.26
N ALA A 380 9.75 -28.92 -14.56
CA ALA A 380 9.05 -27.92 -13.78
C ALA A 380 7.51 -28.06 -13.91
N ALA A 381 7.00 -28.22 -15.13
CA ALA A 381 5.58 -28.47 -15.40
C ALA A 381 5.07 -29.70 -14.62
N ASN A 382 5.71 -30.86 -14.81
CA ASN A 382 5.30 -32.12 -14.18
C ASN A 382 5.33 -32.06 -12.63
N ARG A 383 6.17 -31.20 -12.04
CA ARG A 383 6.21 -30.96 -10.59
C ARG A 383 5.13 -29.99 -10.11
N LEU A 384 4.88 -28.92 -10.85
CA LEU A 384 3.86 -27.94 -10.51
C LEU A 384 2.44 -28.51 -10.68
N GLU A 385 2.22 -29.31 -11.73
CA GLU A 385 0.97 -30.04 -11.93
C GLU A 385 0.70 -31.03 -10.79
N LYS A 386 1.70 -31.83 -10.39
CA LYS A 386 1.58 -32.74 -9.25
C LYS A 386 1.29 -31.98 -7.94
N PHE A 387 1.84 -30.79 -7.77
CA PHE A 387 1.55 -29.93 -6.62
C PHE A 387 0.12 -29.37 -6.66
N MET A 388 -0.34 -28.90 -7.83
CA MET A 388 -1.73 -28.45 -8.05
C MET A 388 -2.72 -29.58 -7.72
N TRP A 389 -2.52 -30.79 -8.23
CA TRP A 389 -3.37 -31.94 -7.92
C TRP A 389 -3.34 -32.33 -6.44
N SER A 390 -2.17 -32.25 -5.79
CA SER A 390 -2.06 -32.42 -4.33
C SER A 390 -2.90 -31.39 -3.57
N LYS A 391 -2.99 -30.15 -4.05
CA LYS A 391 -3.79 -29.07 -3.44
C LYS A 391 -5.29 -29.21 -3.73
N ILE A 392 -5.66 -29.65 -4.93
CA ILE A 392 -7.05 -29.96 -5.29
C ILE A 392 -7.60 -31.09 -4.39
N LYS A 393 -6.78 -32.11 -4.08
CA LYS A 393 -7.11 -33.17 -3.12
C LYS A 393 -7.27 -32.72 -1.67
N GLU A 394 -6.74 -31.56 -1.27
CA GLU A 394 -6.95 -31.00 0.07
C GLU A 394 -8.36 -30.36 0.21
N VAL A 395 -9.08 -30.12 -0.89
CA VAL A 395 -10.45 -29.58 -0.91
C VAL A 395 -11.44 -30.74 -1.13
N PRO A 396 -12.22 -31.16 -0.12
CA PRO A 396 -13.11 -32.33 -0.22
C PRO A 396 -14.05 -32.29 -1.43
N GLU A 397 -14.62 -31.12 -1.70
CA GLU A 397 -15.55 -30.84 -2.79
C GLU A 397 -14.93 -31.10 -4.17
N TRP A 398 -13.61 -30.95 -4.32
CA TRP A 398 -12.91 -31.02 -5.61
C TRP A 398 -12.15 -32.35 -5.83
N THR A 399 -12.22 -33.28 -4.87
CA THR A 399 -11.50 -34.57 -4.92
C THR A 399 -11.77 -35.43 -6.15
N HIS A 400 -12.95 -35.27 -6.79
CA HIS A 400 -13.34 -35.96 -8.02
C HIS A 400 -12.65 -35.42 -9.28
N LEU A 401 -12.24 -34.15 -9.29
CA LEU A 401 -11.75 -33.46 -10.48
C LEU A 401 -10.42 -34.03 -11.02
N GLU A 402 -9.60 -34.65 -10.17
CA GLU A 402 -8.39 -35.36 -10.64
C GLU A 402 -8.74 -36.63 -11.41
N SER A 403 -9.83 -37.35 -11.07
CA SER A 403 -10.26 -38.52 -11.83
C SER A 403 -10.94 -38.18 -13.16
N GLU A 404 -11.45 -36.96 -13.30
CA GLU A 404 -12.18 -36.50 -14.50
C GLU A 404 -11.30 -35.70 -15.47
N LEU A 405 -10.39 -34.86 -14.94
CA LEU A 405 -9.54 -33.95 -15.74
C LEU A 405 -8.03 -34.30 -15.67
N GLY A 406 -7.60 -35.02 -14.63
CA GLY A 406 -6.22 -35.47 -14.42
C GLY A 406 -5.83 -36.72 -15.24
N GLY A 407 -6.22 -36.74 -16.52
CA GLY A 407 -6.02 -37.88 -17.42
C GLY A 407 -4.59 -38.43 -17.48
N LYS A 408 -4.50 -39.76 -17.63
CA LYS A 408 -3.27 -40.55 -17.67
C LYS A 408 -2.40 -40.31 -18.91
#